data_AF-A0A645IFV0-F1
#
_entry.id   AF-A0A645IFV0-F1
#
_cell.length_a   1.000
_cell.length_b   1.000
_cell.length_c   1.000
_cell.angle_alpha   90.00
_cell.angle_beta   90.00
_cell.angle_gamma   90.00
#
_symmetry.space_group_name_H-M   'P 1'
#
loop_
_entity.id
_entity.type
_entity.pdbx_description
1 polymer ?
#
loop_
_entity_poly.entity_id
_entity_poly.type
_entity_poly.pdbx_seq_one_letter_code
_entity_poly.pdbx_strand_id
1 'polypeptide(L)'
;MDFVKSYIQPGVVVKSATTGKQTSVQGDKITAARFTALANEYLASRFVNGMSLNDFTLSHIMMQKYVALFPYSYEIWNDLRRYHYDLKLGSSGIPESGTSWNETAVYHKSDSEVDRVFKGYYLPPSDVQNRRSKFATANLGSPCYRIRPRYNSEYMWNLPSLKKITPIAGDADNYHTSMVWFCIPNN
;
A
#
# COMPACT_ATOMS: atom_id res chain seq x y z
N MET A 1 -2.88 19.01 -17.49
CA MET A 1 -4.10 18.21 -17.76
C MET A 1 -4.60 18.33 -19.19
N ASP A 2 -4.33 19.43 -19.91
CA ASP A 2 -4.87 19.62 -21.27
C ASP A 2 -4.38 18.61 -22.31
N PHE A 3 -3.14 18.10 -22.16
CA PHE A 3 -2.63 17.04 -23.03
C PHE A 3 -3.41 15.71 -22.90
N VAL A 4 -3.96 15.39 -21.71
CA VAL A 4 -4.75 14.16 -21.52
C VAL A 4 -6.09 14.28 -22.23
N LYS A 5 -6.65 15.50 -22.25
CA LYS A 5 -7.93 15.77 -22.93
C LYS A 5 -7.87 15.50 -24.43
N SER A 6 -6.74 15.75 -25.08
CA SER A 6 -6.59 15.48 -26.52
C SER A 6 -6.63 14.00 -26.88
N TYR A 7 -6.43 13.10 -25.91
CA TYR A 7 -6.54 11.67 -26.12
C TYR A 7 -7.93 11.10 -25.85
N ILE A 8 -8.83 11.87 -25.23
CA ILE A 8 -10.18 11.39 -24.91
C ILE A 8 -11.02 11.37 -26.18
N GLN A 9 -11.49 10.18 -26.56
CA GLN A 9 -12.38 9.97 -27.69
C GLN A 9 -13.79 9.66 -27.18
N PRO A 10 -14.81 10.50 -27.45
CA PRO A 10 -16.17 10.24 -26.98
C PRO A 10 -16.69 8.87 -27.44
N GLY A 11 -17.35 8.16 -26.53
CA GLY A 11 -17.96 6.86 -26.84
C GLY A 11 -18.98 6.94 -27.98
N VAL A 12 -18.75 6.18 -29.05
CA VAL A 12 -19.68 6.03 -30.19
C VAL A 12 -20.33 4.65 -30.11
N VAL A 13 -21.67 4.63 -30.11
CA VAL A 13 -22.44 3.38 -30.14
C VAL A 13 -22.29 2.74 -31.51
N VAL A 14 -21.79 1.51 -31.53
CA VAL A 14 -21.73 0.68 -32.74
C VAL A 14 -22.97 -0.19 -32.78
N LYS A 15 -23.63 -0.21 -33.94
CA LYS A 15 -24.84 -1.00 -34.19
C LYS A 15 -24.60 -2.03 -35.28
N SER A 16 -25.24 -3.18 -35.16
CA SER A 16 -25.29 -4.18 -36.23
C SER A 16 -25.97 -3.57 -37.45
N ALA A 17 -25.30 -3.62 -38.60
CA ALA A 17 -25.84 -3.14 -39.88
C ALA A 17 -27.14 -3.87 -40.29
N THR A 18 -27.30 -5.12 -39.85
CA THR A 18 -28.45 -5.96 -40.21
C THR A 18 -29.62 -5.81 -39.24
N THR A 19 -29.36 -5.73 -37.93
CA THR A 19 -30.42 -5.74 -36.91
C THR A 19 -30.70 -4.38 -36.28
N GLY A 20 -29.84 -3.38 -36.52
CA GLY A 20 -29.90 -2.06 -35.88
C GLY A 20 -29.63 -2.06 -34.37
N LYS A 21 -29.41 -3.24 -33.77
CA LYS A 21 -29.14 -3.39 -32.34
C LYS A 21 -27.71 -2.98 -32.02
N GLN A 22 -27.53 -2.34 -30.87
CA GLN A 22 -26.20 -2.02 -30.35
C GLN A 22 -25.40 -3.30 -30.12
N THR A 23 -24.17 -3.33 -30.62
CA THR A 23 -23.22 -4.45 -30.45
C THR A 23 -22.07 -4.09 -29.53
N SER A 24 -21.63 -2.83 -29.55
CA SER A 24 -20.57 -2.32 -28.67
C SER A 24 -20.62 -0.79 -28.57
N VAL A 25 -19.74 -0.23 -27.73
CA VAL A 25 -19.41 1.19 -27.72
C VAL A 25 -17.91 1.29 -27.91
N GLN A 26 -17.47 2.06 -28.91
CA GLN A 26 -16.06 2.33 -29.17
C GLN A 26 -15.68 3.69 -28.61
N GLY A 27 -14.45 3.84 -28.11
CA GLY A 27 -13.98 5.06 -27.46
C GLY A 27 -14.09 5.02 -25.94
N ASP A 28 -13.78 6.15 -25.31
CA ASP A 28 -13.75 6.29 -23.86
C ASP A 28 -15.16 6.39 -23.27
N LYS A 29 -15.31 5.84 -22.06
CA LYS A 29 -16.55 5.94 -21.27
C LYS A 29 -16.78 7.33 -20.66
N ILE A 30 -15.83 8.25 -20.83
CA ILE A 30 -15.88 9.61 -20.28
C ILE A 30 -15.69 10.64 -21.40
N THR A 31 -16.40 11.77 -21.31
CA THR A 31 -16.21 12.89 -22.22
C THR A 31 -15.14 13.86 -21.70
N ALA A 32 -14.52 14.65 -22.58
CA ALA A 32 -13.57 15.68 -22.17
C ALA A 32 -14.18 16.71 -21.19
N ALA A 33 -15.46 17.03 -21.36
CA ALA A 33 -16.20 17.90 -20.44
C ALA A 33 -16.34 17.27 -19.05
N ARG A 34 -16.71 15.98 -18.98
CA ARG A 34 -16.82 15.27 -17.70
C ARG A 34 -15.46 15.11 -17.02
N PHE A 35 -14.42 14.80 -17.78
CA PHE A 35 -13.04 14.77 -17.26
C PHE A 35 -12.65 16.13 -16.66
N THR A 36 -12.92 17.23 -17.36
CA THR A 36 -12.61 18.58 -16.88
C THR A 36 -13.37 18.92 -15.59
N ALA A 37 -14.65 18.56 -15.51
CA ALA A 37 -15.42 18.75 -14.28
C ALA A 37 -14.81 17.98 -13.08
N LEU A 38 -14.50 16.70 -13.27
CA LEU A 38 -13.89 15.87 -12.22
C LEU A 38 -12.48 16.36 -11.83
N ALA A 39 -11.70 16.80 -12.81
CA ALA A 39 -10.39 17.39 -12.57
C ALA A 39 -10.48 18.65 -11.70
N ASN A 40 -11.41 19.56 -12.01
CA ASN A 40 -11.61 20.77 -11.22
C ASN A 40 -12.12 20.46 -9.81
N GLU A 41 -13.03 19.49 -9.68
CA GLU A 41 -13.50 19.00 -8.38
C GLU A 41 -12.35 18.43 -7.54
N TYR A 42 -11.49 17.59 -8.15
CA TYR A 42 -10.32 17.04 -7.49
C TYR A 42 -9.34 18.14 -7.03
N LEU A 43 -9.03 19.09 -7.91
CA LEU A 43 -8.12 20.20 -7.59
C LEU A 43 -8.70 21.13 -6.52
N ALA A 44 -10.02 21.32 -6.47
CA ALA A 44 -10.68 22.13 -5.45
C ALA A 44 -10.87 21.37 -4.12
N SER A 45 -10.60 20.06 -4.08
CA SER A 45 -10.82 19.25 -2.90
C SER A 45 -9.91 19.67 -1.73
N ARG A 46 -10.40 19.43 -0.50
CA ARG A 46 -9.71 19.78 0.75
C ARG A 46 -8.27 19.27 0.78
N PHE A 47 -8.03 18.03 0.37
CA PHE A 47 -6.72 17.38 0.51
C PHE A 47 -5.76 17.62 -0.67
N VAL A 48 -6.14 18.48 -1.62
CA VAL A 48 -5.29 18.86 -2.77
C VAL A 48 -4.90 20.34 -2.69
N ASN A 49 -5.87 21.27 -2.78
CA ASN A 49 -5.59 22.71 -2.66
C ASN A 49 -6.38 23.41 -1.55
N GLY A 50 -7.40 22.77 -0.97
CA GLY A 50 -8.31 23.40 -0.02
C GLY A 50 -7.86 23.38 1.45
N MET A 51 -6.63 22.95 1.76
CA MET A 51 -6.13 22.81 3.12
C MET A 51 -5.12 23.90 3.47
N SER A 52 -5.28 24.50 4.65
CA SER A 52 -4.28 25.41 5.21
C SER A 52 -2.99 24.65 5.53
N LEU A 53 -1.84 25.30 5.33
CA LEU A 53 -0.54 24.72 5.71
C LEU A 53 -0.47 24.39 7.21
N ASN A 54 -1.22 25.09 8.06
CA ASN A 54 -1.29 24.82 9.50
C ASN A 54 -1.98 23.48 9.82
N ASP A 55 -2.84 22.99 8.92
CA ASP A 55 -3.54 21.70 9.06
C ASP A 55 -2.79 20.57 8.32
N PHE A 56 -1.67 20.89 7.67
CA PHE A 56 -0.92 19.95 6.88
C PHE A 56 -0.13 19.00 7.79
N THR A 57 -0.20 17.71 7.50
CA THR A 57 0.42 16.66 8.32
C THR A 57 1.22 15.74 7.42
N LEU A 58 2.11 14.96 8.05
CA LEU A 58 2.84 13.92 7.35
C LEU A 58 1.91 12.92 6.64
N SER A 59 0.74 12.61 7.21
CA SER A 59 -0.25 11.75 6.56
C SER A 59 -0.71 12.30 5.22
N HIS A 60 -0.96 13.61 5.11
CA HIS A 60 -1.35 14.24 3.84
C HIS A 60 -0.25 14.09 2.77
N ILE A 61 1.01 14.29 3.15
CA ILE A 61 2.16 14.13 2.25
C ILE A 61 2.30 12.68 1.80
N MET A 62 2.32 11.74 2.74
CA MET A 62 2.62 10.34 2.47
C MET A 62 1.49 9.65 1.68
N MET A 63 0.23 10.06 1.88
CA MET A 63 -0.88 9.56 1.09
C MET A 63 -0.83 10.04 -0.36
N GLN A 64 -0.46 11.32 -0.60
CA GLN A 64 -0.23 11.81 -1.97
C GLN A 64 0.97 11.12 -2.62
N LYS A 65 2.05 10.91 -1.87
CA LYS A 65 3.23 10.15 -2.31
C LYS A 65 2.85 8.72 -2.70
N TYR A 66 2.02 8.04 -1.90
CA TYR A 66 1.54 6.69 -2.18
C TYR A 66 0.84 6.62 -3.55
N VAL A 67 -0.07 7.56 -3.82
CA VAL A 67 -0.79 7.61 -5.11
C VAL A 67 0.16 7.88 -6.27
N ALA A 68 1.07 8.86 -6.10
CA ALA A 68 2.04 9.23 -7.14
C ALA A 68 3.02 8.08 -7.47
N LEU A 69 3.36 7.26 -6.48
CA LEU A 69 4.27 6.13 -6.63
C LEU A 69 3.59 4.80 -6.92
N PHE A 70 2.29 4.78 -7.23
CA PHE A 70 1.57 3.54 -7.55
C PHE A 70 2.30 2.61 -8.55
N PRO A 71 2.91 3.11 -9.65
CA PRO A 71 3.67 2.23 -10.55
C PRO A 71 5.02 1.73 -9.97
N TYR A 72 5.51 2.33 -8.89
CA TYR A 72 6.78 2.04 -8.22
C TYR A 72 6.57 1.31 -6.89
N SER A 73 6.01 0.11 -6.94
CA SER A 73 5.55 -0.66 -5.77
C SER A 73 6.60 -0.87 -4.67
N TYR A 74 7.89 -0.97 -5.01
CA TYR A 74 8.97 -1.15 -4.03
C TYR A 74 9.18 0.09 -3.15
N GLU A 75 9.01 1.29 -3.68
CA GLU A 75 9.15 2.53 -2.90
C GLU A 75 7.98 2.73 -1.95
N ILE A 76 6.76 2.46 -2.42
CA ILE A 76 5.59 2.38 -1.54
C ILE A 76 5.83 1.40 -0.41
N TRP A 77 6.39 0.23 -0.73
CA TRP A 77 6.64 -0.79 0.27
C TRP A 77 7.74 -0.39 1.26
N ASN A 78 8.76 0.36 0.83
CA ASN A 78 9.73 0.97 1.74
C ASN A 78 9.03 1.93 2.72
N ASP A 79 8.18 2.82 2.22
CA ASP A 79 7.46 3.78 3.03
C ASP A 79 6.52 3.12 4.04
N LEU A 80 5.70 2.15 3.60
CA LEU A 80 4.81 1.38 4.46
C LEU A 80 5.59 0.70 5.59
N ARG A 81 6.72 0.06 5.29
CA ARG A 81 7.55 -0.62 6.29
C ARG A 81 8.24 0.36 7.25
N ARG A 82 8.67 1.53 6.77
CA ARG A 82 9.28 2.58 7.61
C ARG A 82 8.35 3.02 8.73
N TYR A 83 7.04 3.07 8.47
CA TYR A 83 6.00 3.37 9.43
C TYR A 83 5.25 2.12 9.93
N HIS A 84 5.85 0.93 9.76
CA HIS A 84 5.33 -0.33 10.29
C HIS A 84 3.89 -0.66 9.88
N TYR A 85 3.48 -0.26 8.68
CA TYR A 85 2.11 -0.38 8.18
C TYR A 85 1.06 0.31 9.07
N ASP A 86 1.48 1.26 9.90
CA ASP A 86 0.67 1.86 10.97
C ASP A 86 0.05 0.84 11.93
N LEU A 87 0.76 -0.25 12.21
CA LEU A 87 0.40 -1.15 13.30
C LEU A 87 0.55 -0.44 14.66
N LYS A 88 -0.23 -0.89 15.65
CA LYS A 88 0.00 -0.52 17.06
C LYS A 88 1.43 -0.93 17.43
N LEU A 89 2.11 -0.12 18.23
CA LEU A 89 3.50 -0.37 18.62
C LEU A 89 3.53 -0.85 20.06
N GLY A 90 4.43 -1.78 20.36
CA GLY A 90 4.70 -2.24 21.71
C GLY A 90 5.70 -1.35 22.43
N SER A 91 6.18 -1.83 23.58
CA SER A 91 7.07 -1.07 24.47
C SER A 91 8.43 -0.73 23.85
N SER A 92 8.89 -1.52 22.87
CA SER A 92 10.15 -1.31 22.17
C SER A 92 10.06 -0.26 21.06
N GLY A 93 8.90 0.38 20.88
CA GLY A 93 8.67 1.36 19.80
C GLY A 93 8.56 0.73 18.40
N ILE A 94 8.46 -0.59 18.33
CA ILE A 94 8.21 -1.37 17.10
C ILE A 94 6.98 -2.25 17.29
N PRO A 95 6.44 -2.82 16.21
CA PRO A 95 5.38 -3.81 16.32
C PRO A 95 5.83 -5.10 17.04
N GLU A 96 4.97 -5.62 17.90
CA GLU A 96 5.22 -6.78 18.76
C GLU A 96 4.02 -7.74 18.76
N SER A 97 4.28 -9.04 18.89
CA SER A 97 3.22 -10.04 19.09
C SER A 97 2.43 -9.75 20.36
N GLY A 98 1.11 -9.97 20.33
CA GLY A 98 0.18 -9.67 21.41
C GLY A 98 -0.31 -8.21 21.46
N THR A 99 0.47 -7.26 20.92
CA THR A 99 0.10 -5.84 20.85
C THR A 99 -0.31 -5.43 19.44
N SER A 100 0.51 -5.78 18.46
CA SER A 100 0.37 -5.37 17.06
C SER A 100 -0.31 -6.43 16.21
N TRP A 101 -0.19 -7.68 16.60
CA TRP A 101 -0.84 -8.81 15.95
C TRP A 101 -0.95 -10.00 16.89
N ASN A 102 -1.76 -10.98 16.49
CA ASN A 102 -1.69 -12.36 16.92
C ASN A 102 -1.62 -13.26 15.68
N GLU A 103 -1.76 -14.58 15.83
CA GLU A 103 -1.67 -15.52 14.70
C GLU A 103 -2.75 -15.31 13.61
N THR A 104 -3.87 -14.69 13.94
CA THR A 104 -5.04 -14.57 13.05
C THR A 104 -5.40 -13.14 12.68
N ALA A 105 -4.89 -12.14 13.41
CA ALA A 105 -5.28 -10.74 13.23
C ALA A 105 -4.12 -9.78 13.43
N VAL A 106 -4.23 -8.60 12.81
CA VAL A 106 -3.34 -7.47 13.03
C VAL A 106 -4.11 -6.23 13.49
N TYR A 107 -3.48 -5.43 14.34
CA TYR A 107 -4.08 -4.27 15.00
C TYR A 107 -3.40 -3.00 14.51
N HIS A 108 -4.15 -2.17 13.78
CA HIS A 108 -3.67 -0.88 13.30
C HIS A 108 -3.98 0.23 14.32
N LYS A 109 -3.21 1.31 14.26
CA LYS A 109 -3.59 2.61 14.82
C LYS A 109 -4.96 3.03 14.28
N SER A 110 -5.75 3.80 15.02
CA SER A 110 -7.01 4.38 14.54
C SER A 110 -6.74 5.50 13.53
N ASP A 111 -7.62 5.69 12.53
CA ASP A 111 -7.54 6.81 11.58
C ASP A 111 -7.64 8.19 12.25
N SER A 112 -8.17 8.23 13.48
CA SER A 112 -8.22 9.44 14.31
C SER A 112 -6.89 9.77 15.00
N GLU A 113 -5.96 8.82 15.10
CA GLU A 113 -4.67 9.06 15.74
C GLU A 113 -3.78 9.95 14.88
N VAL A 114 -3.07 10.87 15.55
CA VAL A 114 -2.20 11.86 14.89
C VAL A 114 -0.95 11.24 14.28
N ASP A 115 -0.51 10.11 14.81
CA ASP A 115 0.67 9.36 14.41
C ASP A 115 0.35 8.21 13.44
N ARG A 116 -0.88 8.15 12.92
CA ARG A 116 -1.25 7.29 11.80
C ARG A 116 -0.98 7.99 10.48
N VAL A 117 -0.08 7.43 9.68
CA VAL A 117 0.41 8.03 8.44
C VAL A 117 -0.43 7.63 7.23
N PHE A 118 -0.61 6.33 6.99
CA PHE A 118 -1.38 5.75 5.90
C PHE A 118 -2.82 5.50 6.32
N LYS A 119 -3.60 6.59 6.40
CA LYS A 119 -5.00 6.53 6.80
C LYS A 119 -5.84 5.77 5.78
N GLY A 120 -6.73 4.89 6.27
CA GLY A 120 -7.54 4.00 5.44
C GLY A 120 -6.79 2.81 4.81
N TYR A 121 -5.45 2.74 4.93
CA TYR A 121 -4.71 1.53 4.59
C TYR A 121 -4.78 0.53 5.73
N TYR A 122 -5.17 -0.70 5.41
CA TYR A 122 -5.24 -1.79 6.38
C TYR A 122 -4.74 -3.08 5.73
N LEU A 123 -3.87 -3.79 6.44
CA LEU A 123 -3.41 -5.11 6.01
C LEU A 123 -4.56 -6.13 6.00
N PRO A 124 -4.51 -7.17 5.15
CA PRO A 124 -5.61 -8.12 5.01
C PRO A 124 -6.14 -8.77 6.30
N PRO A 125 -5.30 -9.13 7.30
CA PRO A 125 -5.79 -9.72 8.56
C PRO A 125 -6.35 -8.71 9.57
N SER A 126 -6.51 -7.45 9.18
CA SER A 126 -7.17 -6.47 10.04
C SER A 126 -8.67 -6.72 10.09
N ASP A 127 -9.29 -6.42 11.23
CA ASP A 127 -10.73 -6.54 11.40
C ASP A 127 -11.47 -5.32 10.82
N VAL A 128 -11.34 -5.14 9.51
CA VAL A 128 -12.07 -4.11 8.76
C VAL A 128 -12.98 -4.76 7.72
N GLN A 129 -14.21 -4.25 7.63
CA GLN A 129 -15.16 -4.60 6.57
C GLN A 129 -15.52 -6.09 6.47
N ASN A 130 -15.62 -6.81 7.59
CA ASN A 130 -15.93 -8.25 7.63
C ASN A 130 -14.96 -9.12 6.83
N ARG A 131 -13.73 -8.64 6.59
CA ARG A 131 -12.70 -9.42 5.89
C ARG A 131 -12.08 -10.40 6.87
N ARG A 132 -12.25 -11.69 6.62
CA ARG A 132 -11.58 -12.75 7.40
C ARG A 132 -10.43 -13.32 6.59
N SER A 133 -9.25 -12.79 6.80
CA SER A 133 -8.01 -13.37 6.25
C SER A 133 -6.94 -13.45 7.32
N LYS A 134 -5.92 -14.26 7.09
CA LYS A 134 -4.75 -14.39 7.95
C LYS A 134 -3.50 -14.44 7.09
N PHE A 135 -2.36 -14.06 7.65
CA PHE A 135 -1.10 -14.31 6.98
C PHE A 135 -0.79 -15.81 6.95
N ALA A 136 0.21 -16.20 6.15
CA ALA A 136 0.70 -17.56 6.15
C ALA A 136 1.17 -17.96 7.56
N THR A 137 0.97 -19.21 7.95
CA THR A 137 1.34 -19.69 9.30
C THR A 137 2.82 -19.42 9.63
N ALA A 138 3.70 -19.53 8.63
CA ALA A 138 5.12 -19.23 8.77
C ALA A 138 5.42 -17.76 9.16
N ASN A 139 4.48 -16.83 8.99
CA ASN A 139 4.64 -15.45 9.43
C ASN A 139 4.44 -15.27 10.94
N LEU A 140 3.85 -16.24 11.64
CA LEU A 140 3.48 -16.13 13.06
C LEU A 140 2.69 -14.84 13.36
N GLY A 141 1.80 -14.45 12.44
CA GLY A 141 0.98 -13.23 12.53
C GLY A 141 1.66 -11.92 12.09
N SER A 142 2.98 -11.90 11.90
CA SER A 142 3.70 -10.67 11.51
C SER A 142 3.58 -10.38 10.00
N PRO A 143 3.44 -9.11 9.59
CA PRO A 143 3.61 -8.76 8.18
C PRO A 143 5.04 -8.99 7.70
N CYS A 144 5.22 -9.03 6.38
CA CYS A 144 6.54 -9.11 5.76
C CYS A 144 7.28 -7.77 5.89
N TYR A 145 8.58 -7.79 6.17
CA TYR A 145 9.45 -6.62 6.18
C TYR A 145 10.58 -6.71 5.15
N ARG A 146 10.84 -7.89 4.59
CA ARG A 146 11.89 -8.11 3.59
C ARG A 146 11.56 -9.28 2.69
N ILE A 147 12.25 -9.35 1.55
CA ILE A 147 12.22 -10.51 0.65
C ILE A 147 13.35 -11.46 1.06
N ARG A 148 13.11 -12.77 0.90
CA ARG A 148 14.12 -13.78 1.16
C ARG A 148 15.25 -13.73 0.12
N PRO A 149 16.48 -14.11 0.51
CA PRO A 149 17.57 -14.21 -0.46
C PRO A 149 17.28 -15.28 -1.51
N ARG A 150 17.84 -15.13 -2.71
CA ARG A 150 17.57 -16.03 -3.83
C ARG A 150 18.14 -17.43 -3.53
N TYR A 151 17.32 -18.46 -3.73
CA TYR A 151 17.67 -19.84 -3.39
C TYR A 151 19.00 -20.30 -4.02
N ASN A 152 19.11 -20.25 -5.35
CA ASN A 152 20.28 -20.75 -6.09
C ASN A 152 21.59 -19.99 -5.80
N SER A 153 21.54 -18.77 -5.27
CA SER A 153 22.74 -17.99 -4.98
C SER A 153 23.19 -18.11 -3.52
N GLU A 154 22.24 -18.13 -2.56
CA GLU A 154 22.61 -18.09 -1.15
C GLU A 154 22.46 -19.45 -0.45
N TYR A 155 21.39 -20.19 -0.72
CA TYR A 155 21.10 -21.41 0.02
C TYR A 155 22.01 -22.57 -0.38
N MET A 156 22.49 -22.60 -1.63
CA MET A 156 23.44 -23.61 -2.11
C MET A 156 24.89 -23.29 -1.72
N TRP A 157 25.27 -22.01 -1.73
CA TRP A 157 26.68 -21.61 -1.69
C TRP A 157 27.10 -20.90 -0.39
N ASN A 158 26.15 -20.34 0.37
CA ASN A 158 26.44 -19.43 1.48
C ASN A 158 25.52 -19.61 2.71
N LEU A 159 24.93 -20.80 2.87
CA LEU A 159 24.04 -21.11 3.99
C LEU A 159 24.63 -20.80 5.38
N PRO A 160 25.92 -21.06 5.68
CA PRO A 160 26.51 -20.70 6.98
C PRO A 160 26.45 -19.20 7.28
N SER A 161 26.52 -18.33 6.27
CA SER A 161 26.39 -16.89 6.46
C SER A 161 24.94 -16.47 6.65
N LEU A 162 24.00 -17.09 5.92
CA LEU A 162 22.57 -16.85 6.11
C LEU A 162 22.14 -17.13 7.56
N LYS A 163 22.63 -18.23 8.14
CA LYS A 163 22.35 -18.61 9.54
C LYS A 163 22.82 -17.59 10.58
N LYS A 164 23.77 -16.71 10.23
CA LYS A 164 24.30 -15.67 11.12
C LYS A 164 23.48 -14.37 11.10
N ILE A 165 22.54 -14.22 10.17
CA ILE A 165 21.75 -12.99 10.06
C ILE A 165 20.86 -12.85 11.29
N THR A 166 20.80 -11.64 11.84
CA THR A 166 19.94 -11.27 12.96
C THR A 166 18.92 -10.20 12.51
N PRO A 167 17.80 -10.02 13.24
CA PRO A 167 17.34 -10.80 14.40
C PRO A 167 16.83 -12.20 14.06
N ILE A 168 16.50 -12.46 12.80
CA ILE A 168 16.02 -13.76 12.32
C ILE A 168 17.02 -14.29 11.29
N ALA A 169 17.43 -15.55 11.44
CA ALA A 169 18.34 -16.23 10.52
C ALA A 169 17.77 -16.28 9.10
N GLY A 170 18.64 -16.13 8.09
CA GLY A 170 18.29 -16.08 6.67
C GLY A 170 17.60 -17.34 6.13
N ASP A 171 17.81 -18.48 6.79
CA ASP A 171 17.19 -19.76 6.46
C ASP A 171 15.92 -20.08 7.26
N ALA A 172 15.55 -19.25 8.25
CA ALA A 172 14.35 -19.47 9.05
C ALA A 172 13.05 -19.30 8.24
N ASP A 173 12.01 -20.03 8.63
CA ASP A 173 10.70 -20.02 7.97
C ASP A 173 9.97 -18.66 8.01
N ASN A 174 10.31 -17.82 8.98
CA ASN A 174 9.77 -16.48 9.14
C ASN A 174 10.76 -15.39 8.73
N TYR A 175 11.87 -15.68 8.03
CA TYR A 175 12.89 -14.66 7.72
C TYR A 175 12.33 -13.39 7.05
N HIS A 176 11.31 -13.52 6.20
CA HIS A 176 10.67 -12.39 5.53
C HIS A 176 9.96 -11.42 6.48
N THR A 177 9.68 -11.80 7.73
CA THR A 177 9.11 -10.91 8.76
C THR A 177 10.17 -10.14 9.55
N SER A 178 11.46 -10.46 9.35
CA SER A 178 12.57 -9.76 10.00
C SER A 178 12.62 -8.28 9.59
N MET A 179 12.52 -7.37 10.55
CA MET A 179 12.52 -5.91 10.29
C MET A 179 13.88 -5.44 9.77
N VAL A 180 13.89 -4.59 8.75
CA VAL A 180 15.12 -4.02 8.17
C VAL A 180 15.59 -2.81 8.98
N TRP A 181 16.87 -2.45 8.89
CA TRP A 181 17.52 -1.49 9.80
C TRP A 181 16.77 -0.15 9.91
N PHE A 182 16.25 0.38 8.79
CA PHE A 182 15.57 1.67 8.74
C PHE A 182 14.17 1.65 9.38
N CYS A 183 13.63 0.46 9.68
CA CYS A 183 12.37 0.32 10.40
C CYS A 183 12.57 0.35 11.91
N ILE A 184 13.80 0.30 12.42
CA ILE A 184 14.05 0.23 13.86
C ILE A 184 14.24 1.65 14.41
N PRO A 185 13.60 2.04 15.53
CA PRO A 185 13.82 3.33 16.16
C PRO A 185 15.30 3.57 16.48
N ASN A 186 15.79 4.78 16.23
CA ASN A 186 17.14 5.24 16.58
C ASN A 186 18.31 4.50 15.91
N ASN A 187 18.06 3.78 14.79
CA ASN A 187 19.11 3.27 13.90
C ASN A 187 19.59 4.31 12.88
#